data_AF-A0A960R407-F1
#
_entry.id   AF-A0A960R407-F1
#
_cell.length_a   1.000
_cell.length_b   1.000
_cell.length_c   1.000
_cell.angle_alpha   90.00
_cell.angle_beta   90.00
_cell.angle_gamma   90.00
#
_symmetry.space_group_name_H-M   'P 1'
#
loop_
_entity.id
_entity.type
_entity.pdbx_description
1 polymer ?
#
loop_
_entity_poly.entity_id
_entity_poly.type
_entity_poly.pdbx_seq_one_letter_code
_entity_poly.pdbx_strand_id
1 'polypeptide(L)' 'MSYHVVHLLTHGATLARERGMLVCRPPKGEPEQIERRLPLEDIRAVVIAARGVTLTSSAISGILSQDGMI' A
#
# COMPACT_ATOMS: atom_id res chain seq x y z
N MET A 1 -9.85 17.63 2.79
CA MET A 1 -9.30 16.41 2.16
C MET A 1 -7.80 16.44 2.37
N SER A 2 -7.28 15.56 3.24
CA SER A 2 -5.85 15.44 3.49
C SER A 2 -5.33 14.31 2.64
N TYR A 3 -4.54 14.65 1.63
CA TYR A 3 -3.88 13.65 0.81
C TYR A 3 -2.56 13.24 1.45
N HIS A 4 -2.30 11.94 1.47
CA HIS A 4 -1.09 11.35 2.02
C HIS A 4 -0.21 10.79 0.91
N VAL A 5 1.10 10.94 1.11
CA VAL A 5 2.14 10.23 0.36
C VAL A 5 2.59 9.06 1.21
N VAL A 6 2.32 7.85 0.75
CA VAL A 6 2.66 6.61 1.46
C VAL A 6 4.05 6.18 1.04
N HIS A 7 4.97 6.08 1.99
CA HIS A 7 6.31 5.52 1.76
C HIS A 7 6.34 4.06 2.20
N LEU A 8 6.68 3.16 1.27
CA LEU A 8 6.84 1.74 1.55
C LEU A 8 8.31 1.41 1.78
N LEU A 9 8.66 1.24 3.04
CA LEU A 9 10.03 0.95 3.50
C LEU A 9 10.22 -0.53 3.89
N THR A 10 9.13 -1.29 4.00
CA THR A 10 9.18 -2.69 4.38
C THR A 10 9.52 -3.57 3.18
N HIS A 11 10.64 -4.28 3.27
CA HIS A 11 11.06 -5.28 2.27
C HIS A 11 10.12 -6.48 2.25
N GLY A 12 9.86 -7.03 1.06
CA GLY A 12 9.02 -8.23 0.93
C GLY A 12 7.54 -8.03 1.28
N ALA A 13 7.10 -6.78 1.50
CA ALA A 13 5.72 -6.48 1.82
C ALA A 13 4.78 -6.72 0.63
N THR A 14 3.53 -7.07 0.92
CA THR A 14 2.47 -7.21 -0.08
C THR A 14 1.43 -6.12 0.12
N LEU A 15 1.23 -5.32 -0.92
CA LEU A 15 0.14 -4.34 -0.99
C LEU A 15 -1.08 -4.97 -1.66
N ALA A 16 -2.20 -4.94 -0.94
CA ALA A 16 -3.49 -5.41 -1.41
C ALA A 16 -4.57 -4.33 -1.21
N ARG A 17 -5.65 -4.43 -1.99
CA ARG A 17 -6.86 -3.63 -1.77
C ARG A 17 -7.91 -4.48 -1.07
N GLU A 18 -8.47 -3.96 0.01
CA GLU A 18 -9.58 -4.58 0.74
C GLU A 18 -10.63 -3.54 1.12
N ARG A 19 -11.87 -3.71 0.64
CA ARG A 19 -13.03 -2.87 1.02
C ARG A 19 -12.77 -1.35 0.95
N GLY A 20 -12.04 -0.89 -0.07
CA GLY A 20 -11.70 0.54 -0.24
C GLY A 20 -10.45 1.00 0.51
N MET A 21 -9.81 0.10 1.26
CA MET A 21 -8.55 0.35 1.96
C MET A 21 -7.37 -0.21 1.16
N LEU A 22 -6.25 0.50 1.19
CA LEU A 22 -4.94 -0.04 0.84
C LEU A 22 -4.35 -0.71 2.08
N VAL A 23 -4.08 -2.01 1.99
CA VAL A 23 -3.55 -2.84 3.08
C VAL A 23 -2.13 -3.25 2.73
N CYS A 24 -1.20 -2.94 3.63
CA CYS A 24 0.19 -3.38 3.57
C CYS A 24 0.37 -4.54 4.53
N ARG A 25 0.59 -5.73 3.97
CA ARG A 25 0.91 -6.94 4.72
C ARG A 25 2.43 -7.13 4.77
N PRO A 26 3.02 -7.28 5.95
CA PRO A 26 4.45 -7.55 6.07
C PRO A 26 4.80 -8.95 5.55
N PRO A 27 6.10 -9.22 5.29
CA PRO A 27 6.55 -10.54 4.87
C PRO A 27 6.21 -11.61 5.92
N LYS A 28 5.85 -12.81 5.45
CA LYS A 28 5.60 -13.97 6.31
C LYS A 28 6.91 -14.35 7.03
N GLY A 29 6.98 -14.12 8.34
CA GLY A 29 8.14 -14.49 9.17
C GLY A 29 8.49 -13.49 10.26
N GLU A 30 7.98 -12.26 10.20
CA GLU A 30 8.24 -11.23 11.20
C GLU A 30 7.00 -10.99 12.09
N PRO A 31 6.99 -11.49 13.34
CA PRO A 31 5.83 -11.40 14.24
C PRO A 31 5.57 -9.99 14.79
N GLU A 32 6.52 -9.06 14.66
CA GLU A 32 6.40 -7.70 15.19
C GLU A 32 5.78 -6.70 14.20
N GLN A 33 5.64 -7.06 12.92
CA GLN A 33 5.05 -6.15 11.95
C GLN A 33 3.53 -6.34 11.89
N ILE A 34 2.81 -5.29 12.28
CA ILE A 34 1.35 -5.21 12.22
C ILE A 34 0.93 -4.80 10.81
N GLU A 35 -0.14 -5.40 10.29
CA GLU A 35 -0.76 -4.96 9.04
C GLU A 35 -1.19 -3.49 9.13
N ARG A 36 -0.75 -2.68 8.15
CA ARG A 36 -1.12 -1.27 8.07
C ARG A 36 -2.19 -1.07 7.02
N ARG A 37 -3.18 -0.24 7.32
CA ARG A 37 -4.28 0.08 6.40
C ARG A 37 -4.53 1.58 6.34
N LEU A 38 -4.83 2.08 5.14
CA LEU A 38 -5.19 3.47 4.89
C LEU A 38 -6.32 3.51 3.84
N PRO A 39 -7.31 4.40 3.94
CA PRO A 39 -8.30 4.59 2.90
C PRO A 39 -7.64 4.99 1.57
N LEU A 40 -8.08 4.40 0.46
CA LEU A 40 -7.54 4.76 -0.86
C LEU A 40 -7.84 6.21 -1.27
N GLU A 41 -8.97 6.76 -0.80
CA GLU A 41 -9.38 8.15 -1.06
C GLU A 41 -8.42 9.19 -0.46
N ASP A 42 -7.69 8.81 0.58
CA ASP A 42 -6.71 9.67 1.24
C ASP A 42 -5.30 9.53 0.62
N ILE A 43 -5.11 8.71 -0.43
CA ILE A 43 -3.80 8.43 -1.02
C ILE A 43 -3.62 9.23 -2.31
N ARG A 44 -2.55 10.01 -2.39
CA ARG A 44 -2.15 10.68 -3.64
C ARG A 44 -0.97 10.05 -4.32
N ALA A 45 -0.04 9.49 -3.55
CA ALA A 45 1.12 8.80 -4.10
C ALA A 45 1.55 7.66 -3.19
N VAL A 46 2.05 6.58 -3.78
CA VAL A 46 2.62 5.42 -3.09
C VAL A 46 4.07 5.26 -3.57
N VAL A 47 5.02 5.74 -2.80
CA VAL A 47 6.45 5.64 -3.11
C VAL A 47 6.99 4.29 -2.63
N ILE A 48 7.43 3.46 -3.57
CA ILE A 48 8.05 2.17 -3.27
C ILE A 48 9.56 2.38 -3.07
N ALA A 49 9.98 2.47 -1.80
CA ALA A 49 11.37 2.62 -1.40
C ALA A 49 11.98 1.31 -0.85
N ALA A 50 11.31 0.18 -1.05
CA ALA A 50 11.72 -1.13 -0.57
C ALA A 50 11.84 -2.16 -1.71
N ARG A 51 12.66 -3.18 -1.48
CA ARG A 51 12.88 -4.29 -2.42
C ARG A 51 11.89 -5.43 -2.21
N GLY A 52 11.50 -6.09 -3.30
CA GLY A 52 10.65 -7.29 -3.25
C GLY A 52 9.20 -7.00 -2.85
N VAL A 53 8.72 -5.77 -3.04
CA VAL A 53 7.33 -5.41 -2.75
C VAL A 53 6.42 -6.02 -3.81
N THR A 54 5.39 -6.74 -3.38
CA THR A 54 4.37 -7.31 -4.26
C THR A 54 3.16 -6.40 -4.29
N LEU A 55 2.79 -5.92 -5.47
CA LEU A 55 1.55 -5.17 -5.69
C LEU A 55 0.50 -6.09 -6.30
N THR A 56 -0.68 -6.19 -5.69
CA THR A 56 -1.79 -6.86 -6.37
C THR A 56 -2.37 -5.96 -7.46
N SER A 57 -2.92 -6.56 -8.52
CA SER A 57 -3.64 -5.83 -9.58
C SER A 57 -4.78 -4.98 -9.01
N SER A 58 -5.46 -5.46 -7.96
CA SER A 58 -6.51 -4.73 -7.26
C SER A 58 -6.01 -3.49 -6.50
N ALA A 59 -4.80 -3.53 -5.96
CA ALA A 59 -4.16 -2.38 -5.32
C ALA A 59 -3.79 -1.31 -6.36
N ILE A 60 -3.14 -1.72 -7.45
CA ILE A 60 -2.76 -0.82 -8.56
C ILE A 60 -4.00 -0.14 -9.14
N SER A 61 -5.01 -0.94 -9.50
CA SER A 61 -6.28 -0.40 -10.03
C SER A 61 -6.94 0.55 -9.02
N GLY A 62 -6.94 0.22 -7.73
CA GLY A 62 -7.52 1.08 -6.70
C GLY A 62 -6.85 2.44 -6.57
N ILE A 63 -5.50 2.48 -6.65
CA ILE A 63 -4.73 3.72 -6.55
C ILE A 63 -4.96 4.59 -7.80
N LEU A 64 -4.86 3.99 -9.00
CA LEU A 64 -5.03 4.71 -10.25
C LEU A 64 -6.46 5.24 -10.44
N SER A 65 -7.48 4.53 -9.95
CA SER A 65 -8.88 5.00 -10.00
C SER A 65 -9.17 6.23 -9.12
N GLN A 66 -8.25 6.60 -8.23
CA GLN A 66 -8.33 7.79 -7.38
C GLN A 66 -7.39 8.90 -7.84
N ASP A 67 -6.93 8.85 -9.10
CA ASP A 67 -5.89 9.72 -9.66
C ASP A 67 -4.58 9.67 -8.85
N GLY A 68 -4.33 8.56 -8.15
CA GLY A 68 -3.13 8.33 -7.37
C GLY A 68 -1.98 7.82 -8.23
N MET A 69 -0.75 8.09 -7.79
CA MET A 69 0.48 7.66 -8.48
C MET A 69 1.22 6.60 -7.65
N ILE A 70 1.98 5.73 -8.33
CA ILE A 70 2.84 4.70 -7.71
C ILE A 70 4.27 4.92 -8.20
#